data_AF-A0AAD5T0Z1-F1
#
_entry.id   AF-A0AAD5T0Z1-F1
#
_cell.length_a   1.000
_cell.length_b   1.000
_cell.length_c   1.000
_cell.angle_alpha   90.00
_cell.angle_beta   90.00
_cell.angle_gamma   90.00
#
_symmetry.space_group_name_H-M   'P 1'
#
loop_
_entity.id
_entity.type
_entity.pdbx_description
1 polymer ?
#
loop_
_entity_poly.entity_id
_entity_poly.type
_entity_poly.pdbx_seq_one_letter_code
_entity_poly.pdbx_strand_id
1 'polypeptide(L)'
;MLRLSSNIDATALSAREIFFNSHSLVLQCFGCSRSDVSRCIYAVSGYLFYQKSPFPFGAPSSNPSSRPGYLDFEGDNPLDLLAFLISSAYTTYWSLQGRGGLDAIVEAVNHVLKMDKLNEKDVLDELVLRGMSKAGLFDLFARSTTLLVPLRDSRKEPGEACVTFSTRRESLEE
;
A
#
# COMPACT_ATOMS: atom_id res chain seq x y z
N MET A 1 -20.79 -46.26 -3.75
CA MET A 1 -21.37 -45.36 -2.73
C MET A 1 -20.31 -45.16 -1.66
N LEU A 2 -19.50 -44.10 -1.76
CA LEU A 2 -18.44 -43.77 -0.81
C LEU A 2 -18.68 -42.33 -0.35
N ARG A 3 -19.00 -42.18 0.95
CA ARG A 3 -19.00 -40.89 1.64
C ARG A 3 -17.56 -40.37 1.66
N LEU A 4 -17.30 -39.27 0.97
CA LEU A 4 -16.09 -38.50 1.19
C LEU A 4 -16.34 -37.60 2.40
N SER A 5 -15.58 -37.91 3.44
CA SER A 5 -15.50 -37.22 4.71
C SER A 5 -15.24 -35.73 4.52
N SER A 6 -15.97 -34.93 5.29
CA SER A 6 -15.66 -33.56 5.63
C SER A 6 -14.21 -33.44 6.13
N ASN A 7 -13.31 -32.90 5.29
CA ASN A 7 -12.08 -32.26 5.74
C ASN A 7 -12.11 -30.82 5.22
N ILE A 8 -12.97 -30.02 5.86
CA ILE A 8 -12.86 -28.56 5.86
C ILE A 8 -11.80 -28.23 6.91
N ASP A 9 -10.55 -28.56 6.62
CA ASP A 9 -9.38 -28.06 7.36
C ASP A 9 -8.65 -27.05 6.47
N ALA A 10 -9.38 -26.02 6.05
CA ALA A 10 -8.75 -24.76 5.69
C ALA A 10 -8.42 -24.08 7.02
N THR A 11 -7.19 -24.25 7.50
CA THR A 11 -6.69 -23.57 8.70
C THR A 11 -6.97 -22.08 8.59
N ALA A 12 -7.98 -21.59 9.30
CA ALA A 12 -8.36 -20.20 9.28
C ALA A 12 -7.18 -19.39 9.84
N LEU A 13 -6.46 -18.70 8.97
CA LEU A 13 -5.34 -17.84 9.35
C LEU A 13 -5.85 -16.78 10.33
N SER A 14 -5.12 -16.59 11.43
CA SER A 14 -5.45 -15.53 12.38
C SER A 14 -5.28 -14.15 11.73
N ALA A 15 -6.00 -13.15 12.24
CA ALA A 15 -5.89 -11.76 11.79
C ALA A 15 -4.42 -11.26 11.80
N ARG A 16 -3.64 -11.67 12.80
CA ARG A 16 -2.22 -11.33 12.93
C ARG A 16 -1.37 -11.97 11.83
N GLU A 17 -1.61 -13.23 11.51
CA GLU A 17 -0.90 -13.94 10.44
C GLU A 17 -1.26 -13.37 9.08
N ILE A 18 -2.53 -13.03 8.84
CA ILE A 18 -2.96 -12.36 7.60
C ILE A 18 -2.22 -11.03 7.44
N PHE A 19 -2.20 -10.20 8.48
CA PHE A 19 -1.47 -8.93 8.45
C PHE A 19 0.03 -9.14 8.15
N PHE A 20 0.69 -10.05 8.86
CA PHE A 20 2.12 -10.31 8.70
C PHE A 20 2.45 -10.84 7.29
N ASN A 21 1.64 -11.78 6.80
CA ASN A 21 1.79 -12.34 5.46
C ASN A 21 1.60 -11.27 4.39
N SER A 22 0.57 -10.44 4.50
CA SER A 22 0.32 -9.34 3.57
C SER A 22 1.45 -8.31 3.58
N HIS A 23 1.93 -7.92 4.76
CA HIS A 23 3.07 -7.02 4.89
C HIS A 23 4.34 -7.59 4.24
N SER A 24 4.67 -8.85 4.54
CA SER A 24 5.82 -9.52 3.94
C SER A 24 5.70 -9.65 2.42
N LEU A 25 4.51 -9.97 1.90
CA LEU A 25 4.27 -10.10 0.46
C LEU A 25 4.46 -8.78 -0.27
N VAL A 26 3.95 -7.67 0.27
CA VAL A 26 4.14 -6.35 -0.34
C VAL A 26 5.62 -5.97 -0.38
N LEU A 27 6.36 -6.23 0.71
CA LEU A 27 7.82 -6.01 0.73
C LEU A 27 8.57 -6.88 -0.28
N GLN A 28 8.18 -8.15 -0.44
CA GLN A 28 8.75 -9.03 -1.46
C GLN A 28 8.49 -8.50 -2.87
N CYS A 29 7.27 -8.02 -3.14
CA CYS A 29 6.94 -7.38 -4.41
C CYS A 29 7.81 -6.14 -4.68
N PHE A 30 8.05 -5.30 -3.67
CA PHE A 30 8.98 -4.17 -3.80
C PHE A 30 10.44 -4.60 -3.94
N GLY A 31 10.82 -5.77 -3.42
CA GLY A 31 12.14 -6.36 -3.66
C GLY A 31 12.42 -6.70 -5.13
N CYS A 32 11.38 -6.84 -5.95
CA CYS A 32 11.48 -7.02 -7.41
C CYS A 32 11.54 -5.70 -8.19
N SER A 33 11.41 -4.56 -7.52
CA SER A 33 11.49 -3.22 -8.10
C SER A 33 12.94 -2.81 -8.38
N ARG A 34 13.15 -1.93 -9.36
CA ARG A 34 14.45 -1.26 -9.58
C ARG A 34 14.66 -0.14 -8.57
N SER A 35 13.57 0.46 -8.10
CA SER A 35 13.56 1.48 -7.06
C SER A 35 13.78 0.88 -5.66
N ASP A 36 14.34 1.69 -4.76
CA ASP A 36 14.42 1.34 -3.34
C ASP A 36 13.04 1.04 -2.73
N VAL A 37 12.99 0.12 -1.77
CA VAL A 37 11.73 -0.28 -1.09
C VAL A 37 11.04 0.92 -0.44
N SER A 38 11.79 1.83 0.17
CA SER A 38 11.25 3.06 0.78
C SER A 38 10.58 3.95 -0.26
N ARG A 39 11.20 4.07 -1.44
CA ARG A 39 10.67 4.85 -2.57
C ARG A 39 9.34 4.24 -3.05
N CYS A 40 9.25 2.92 -3.16
CA CYS A 40 8.00 2.25 -3.50
C CYS A 40 6.91 2.47 -2.44
N ILE A 41 7.25 2.41 -1.14
CA ILE A 41 6.28 2.65 -0.07
C ILE A 41 5.75 4.09 -0.12
N TYR A 42 6.63 5.08 -0.26
CA TYR A 42 6.20 6.47 -0.40
C TYR A 42 5.35 6.68 -1.65
N ALA A 43 5.73 6.11 -2.79
CA ALA A 43 4.91 6.18 -4.00
C ALA A 43 3.51 5.59 -3.80
N VAL A 44 3.40 4.43 -3.16
CA VAL A 44 2.10 3.80 -2.84
C VAL A 44 1.28 4.71 -1.93
N SER A 45 1.88 5.27 -0.88
CA SER A 45 1.19 6.21 0.00
C SER A 45 0.72 7.47 -0.73
N GLY A 46 1.52 8.02 -1.65
CA GLY A 46 1.16 9.19 -2.46
C GLY A 46 0.02 8.91 -3.44
N TYR A 47 -0.07 7.68 -3.94
CA TYR A 47 -1.20 7.21 -4.76
C TYR A 47 -2.46 7.05 -3.91
N LEU A 48 -2.34 6.43 -2.73
CA LEU A 48 -3.47 6.17 -1.83
C LEU A 48 -4.02 7.41 -1.16
N PHE A 49 -3.20 8.39 -0.80
CA PHE A 49 -3.61 9.61 -0.10
C PHE A 49 -4.15 10.68 -1.07
N TYR A 50 -5.08 10.24 -1.92
CA TYR A 50 -5.84 11.08 -2.83
C TYR A 50 -7.29 11.21 -2.36
N GLN A 51 -7.90 12.37 -2.66
CA GLN A 51 -9.25 12.67 -2.19
C GLN A 51 -10.31 11.69 -2.70
N LYS A 52 -10.08 11.09 -3.88
CA LYS A 52 -10.98 10.09 -4.48
C LYS A 52 -10.67 8.65 -4.06
N SER A 53 -9.63 8.44 -3.26
CA SER A 53 -9.30 7.09 -2.78
C SER A 53 -10.39 6.56 -1.85
N PRO A 54 -10.60 5.24 -1.82
CA PRO A 54 -11.57 4.67 -0.90
C PRO A 54 -11.14 4.87 0.55
N PHE A 55 -12.13 4.84 1.45
CA PHE A 55 -11.89 4.77 2.88
C PHE A 55 -11.05 3.51 3.20
N PRO A 56 -10.01 3.59 4.05
CA PRO A 56 -9.69 4.69 4.98
C PRO A 56 -8.75 5.79 4.42
N PHE A 57 -8.26 5.66 3.19
CA PHE A 57 -7.15 6.50 2.70
C PHE A 57 -7.59 7.86 2.17
N GLY A 58 -8.75 7.92 1.51
CA GLY A 58 -9.35 9.15 1.03
C GLY A 58 -10.49 9.63 1.93
N ALA A 59 -10.76 10.93 1.86
CA ALA A 59 -11.94 11.55 2.44
C ALA A 59 -12.85 12.03 1.30
N PRO A 60 -14.10 11.57 1.21
CA PRO A 60 -15.02 12.05 0.18
C PRO A 60 -15.23 13.55 0.32
N SER A 61 -15.10 14.29 -0.79
CA SER A 61 -15.27 15.76 -0.84
C SER A 61 -16.62 16.25 -0.31
N SER A 62 -17.63 15.37 -0.22
CA SER A 62 -18.96 15.68 0.27
C SER A 62 -19.05 15.81 1.79
N ASN A 63 -18.05 15.31 2.53
CA ASN A 63 -17.98 15.50 3.98
C ASN A 63 -16.66 16.20 4.36
N PRO A 64 -16.65 17.54 4.47
CA PRO A 64 -15.46 18.30 4.85
C PRO A 64 -14.99 18.02 6.29
N SER A 65 -15.79 17.31 7.11
CA SER A 65 -15.39 16.86 8.45
C SER A 65 -14.72 15.48 8.46
N SER A 66 -14.72 14.77 7.32
CA SER A 66 -14.07 13.46 7.20
C SER A 66 -12.56 13.68 7.12
N ARG A 67 -11.86 13.38 8.22
CA ARG A 67 -10.39 13.44 8.27
C ARG A 67 -9.83 12.31 7.41
N PRO A 68 -8.91 12.57 6.46
CA PRO A 68 -8.24 11.52 5.72
C PRO A 68 -7.47 10.61 6.68
N GLY A 69 -7.52 9.29 6.48
CA GLY A 69 -6.90 8.34 7.42
C GLY A 69 -5.40 8.53 7.59
N TYR A 70 -4.68 9.13 6.63
CA TYR A 70 -3.26 9.44 6.79
C TYR A 70 -2.94 10.42 7.92
N LEU A 71 -3.93 11.18 8.42
CA LEU A 71 -3.73 12.07 9.57
C LEU A 71 -3.53 11.31 10.88
N ASP A 72 -3.88 10.03 10.93
CA ASP A 72 -3.73 9.17 12.11
C ASP A 72 -2.39 8.42 12.10
N PHE A 73 -1.52 8.68 11.10
CA PHE A 73 -0.18 8.10 11.03
C PHE A 73 0.81 8.90 11.89
N GLU A 74 1.44 8.24 12.86
CA GLU A 74 2.45 8.82 13.77
C GLU A 74 3.82 8.13 13.65
N GLY A 75 4.08 7.41 12.55
CA GLY A 75 5.34 6.68 12.38
C GLY A 75 6.46 7.51 11.75
N ASP A 76 7.70 7.12 12.01
CA ASP A 76 8.89 7.89 11.62
C ASP A 76 9.60 7.32 10.38
N ASN A 77 9.20 6.13 9.93
CA ASN A 77 9.89 5.43 8.86
C ASN A 77 8.93 4.81 7.82
N PRO A 78 9.43 4.46 6.62
CA PRO A 78 8.61 3.90 5.55
C PRO A 78 7.96 2.56 5.93
N LEU A 79 8.61 1.71 6.72
CA LEU A 79 8.05 0.40 7.09
C LEU A 79 6.85 0.56 8.01
N ASP A 80 6.90 1.51 8.95
CA ASP A 80 5.77 1.86 9.80
C ASP A 80 4.61 2.41 8.95
N LEU A 81 4.92 3.19 7.90
CA LEU A 81 3.91 3.67 6.97
C LEU A 81 3.24 2.52 6.21
N LEU A 82 4.00 1.54 5.75
CA LEU A 82 3.43 0.35 5.10
C LEU A 82 2.56 -0.46 6.09
N ALA A 83 3.05 -0.67 7.30
CA ALA A 83 2.31 -1.34 8.36
C ALA A 83 0.98 -0.61 8.65
N PHE A 84 1.01 0.72 8.76
CA PHE A 84 -0.15 1.57 8.97
C PHE A 84 -1.18 1.46 7.83
N LEU A 85 -0.73 1.49 6.57
CA LEU A 85 -1.62 1.37 5.42
C LEU A 85 -2.36 0.02 5.44
N ILE A 86 -1.62 -1.06 5.64
CA ILE A 86 -2.15 -2.42 5.68
C ILE A 86 -3.08 -2.61 6.89
N SER A 87 -2.67 -2.16 8.08
CA SER A 87 -3.48 -2.28 9.29
C SER A 87 -4.79 -1.50 9.18
N SER A 88 -4.75 -0.31 8.57
CA SER A 88 -5.95 0.52 8.36
C SER A 88 -6.94 -0.14 7.41
N ALA A 89 -6.45 -0.71 6.31
CA ALA A 89 -7.29 -1.44 5.36
C ALA A 89 -7.93 -2.68 6.00
N TYR A 90 -7.16 -3.48 6.75
CA TYR A 90 -7.71 -4.65 7.44
C TYR A 90 -8.66 -4.30 8.57
N THR A 91 -8.38 -3.24 9.32
CA THR A 91 -9.29 -2.74 10.36
C THR A 91 -10.63 -2.37 9.74
N THR A 92 -10.61 -1.65 8.61
CA THR A 92 -11.81 -1.30 7.84
C THR A 92 -12.54 -2.54 7.32
N TYR A 93 -11.79 -3.51 6.78
CA TYR A 93 -12.35 -4.75 6.27
C TYR A 93 -13.06 -5.56 7.36
N TRP A 94 -12.46 -5.72 8.53
CA TRP A 94 -13.07 -6.48 9.62
C TRP A 94 -14.19 -5.73 10.35
N SER A 95 -14.08 -4.40 10.50
CA SER A 95 -15.07 -3.60 11.25
C SER A 95 -16.29 -3.20 10.41
N LEU A 96 -16.09 -2.86 9.14
CA LEU A 96 -17.14 -2.33 8.26
C LEU A 96 -17.50 -3.31 7.13
N GLN A 97 -16.91 -4.50 7.09
CA GLN A 97 -17.05 -5.47 5.99
C GLN A 97 -16.70 -4.88 4.60
N GLY A 98 -15.92 -3.79 4.58
CA GLY A 98 -15.57 -3.05 3.37
C GLY A 98 -14.24 -3.51 2.78
N ARG A 99 -14.25 -3.99 1.53
CA ARG A 99 -13.03 -4.44 0.83
C ARG A 99 -12.26 -3.32 0.13
N GLY A 100 -12.88 -2.17 -0.10
CA GLY A 100 -12.33 -1.10 -0.95
C GLY A 100 -10.92 -0.64 -0.57
N GLY A 101 -10.58 -0.59 0.73
CA GLY A 101 -9.22 -0.26 1.18
C GLY A 101 -8.18 -1.32 0.77
N LEU A 102 -8.51 -2.61 0.91
CA LEU A 102 -7.60 -3.69 0.51
C LEU A 102 -7.37 -3.70 -1.00
N ASP A 103 -8.45 -3.53 -1.78
CA ASP A 103 -8.35 -3.50 -3.24
C ASP A 103 -7.53 -2.29 -3.71
N ALA A 104 -7.68 -1.14 -3.05
CA ALA A 104 -6.86 0.05 -3.35
C ALA A 104 -5.38 -0.14 -3.04
N ILE A 105 -5.00 -0.82 -1.95
CA ILE A 105 -3.59 -1.14 -1.69
C ILE A 105 -3.04 -1.99 -2.83
N VAL A 106 -3.76 -3.02 -3.25
CA VAL A 106 -3.33 -3.92 -4.33
C VAL A 106 -3.18 -3.16 -5.64
N GLU A 107 -4.16 -2.31 -5.97
CA GLU A 107 -4.10 -1.44 -7.15
C GLU A 107 -2.88 -0.51 -7.10
N ALA A 108 -2.66 0.16 -5.97
CA ALA A 108 -1.56 1.09 -5.78
C ALA A 108 -0.20 0.40 -5.91
N VAL A 109 0.00 -0.76 -5.28
CA VAL A 109 1.23 -1.56 -5.37
C VAL A 109 1.49 -1.96 -6.82
N ASN A 110 0.49 -2.53 -7.50
CA ASN A 110 0.62 -2.93 -8.90
C ASN A 110 0.91 -1.74 -9.81
N HIS A 111 0.28 -0.59 -9.57
CA HIS A 111 0.49 0.63 -10.34
C HIS A 111 1.92 1.15 -10.18
N VAL A 112 2.42 1.23 -8.95
CA VAL A 112 3.81 1.66 -8.65
C VAL A 112 4.83 0.73 -9.30
N LEU A 113 4.65 -0.59 -9.18
CA LEU A 113 5.54 -1.57 -9.82
C LEU A 113 5.50 -1.47 -11.35
N LYS A 114 4.33 -1.15 -11.92
CA LYS A 114 4.21 -0.92 -13.36
C LYS A 114 4.95 0.34 -13.80
N MET A 115 4.81 1.45 -13.08
CA MET A 115 5.53 2.70 -13.37
C MET A 115 7.05 2.52 -13.26
N ASP A 116 7.51 1.80 -12.23
CA ASP A 116 8.93 1.48 -12.06
C ASP A 116 9.49 0.67 -13.25
N LYS A 117 8.74 -0.34 -13.71
CA LYS A 117 9.11 -1.13 -14.89
C LYS A 117 9.11 -0.32 -16.20
N LEU A 118 8.12 0.56 -16.38
CA LEU A 118 8.01 1.42 -17.56
C LEU A 118 8.99 2.60 -17.51
N ASN A 119 9.73 2.77 -16.41
CA ASN A 119 10.69 3.84 -16.21
C ASN A 119 10.04 5.24 -16.28
N GLU A 120 8.81 5.37 -15.79
CA GLU A 120 8.07 6.63 -15.68
C GLU A 120 8.56 7.42 -14.47
N LYS A 121 9.83 7.81 -14.49
CA LYS A 121 10.55 8.37 -13.34
C LYS A 121 9.86 9.60 -12.76
N ASP A 122 9.47 10.55 -13.60
CA ASP A 122 8.92 11.84 -13.14
C ASP A 122 7.57 11.66 -12.42
N VAL A 123 6.71 10.79 -12.94
CA VAL A 123 5.42 10.44 -12.31
C VAL A 123 5.65 9.72 -10.98
N LEU A 124 6.60 8.79 -10.95
CA LEU A 124 6.96 8.08 -9.74
C LEU A 124 7.55 9.03 -8.68
N ASP A 125 8.43 9.96 -9.08
CA ASP A 125 9.00 10.98 -8.19
C ASP A 125 7.92 11.91 -7.61
N GLU A 126 6.92 12.30 -8.42
CA GLU A 126 5.78 13.10 -7.94
C GLU A 126 5.00 12.35 -6.85
N LEU A 127 4.72 11.05 -7.05
CA LEU A 127 4.04 10.23 -6.07
C LEU A 127 4.86 10.06 -4.78
N VAL A 128 6.17 9.87 -4.90
CA VAL A 128 7.09 9.78 -3.75
C VAL A 128 7.03 11.07 -2.94
N LEU A 129 7.19 12.22 -3.59
CA LEU A 129 7.15 13.52 -2.91
C LEU A 129 5.83 13.74 -2.19
N ARG A 130 4.73 13.41 -2.86
CA ARG A 130 3.39 13.51 -2.26
C ARG A 130 3.24 12.60 -1.05
N GLY A 131 3.69 11.35 -1.16
CA GLY A 131 3.65 10.37 -0.08
C GLY A 131 4.47 10.80 1.13
N MET A 132 5.71 11.25 0.90
CA MET A 132 6.58 11.77 1.96
C MET A 132 5.94 12.96 2.68
N SER A 133 5.35 13.90 1.94
CA SER A 133 4.70 15.05 2.59
C SER A 133 3.46 14.66 3.39
N LYS A 134 2.67 13.72 2.89
CA LYS A 134 1.49 13.22 3.60
C LYS A 134 1.83 12.35 4.81
N ALA A 135 2.98 11.70 4.78
CA ALA A 135 3.55 10.98 5.93
C ALA A 135 4.23 11.92 6.95
N GLY A 136 4.17 13.25 6.76
CA GLY A 136 4.71 14.21 7.72
C GLY A 136 6.22 14.41 7.66
N LEU A 137 6.93 13.83 6.67
CA LEU A 137 8.39 14.01 6.55
C LEU A 137 8.77 15.45 6.21
N PHE A 138 7.92 16.15 5.45
CA PHE A 138 8.07 17.58 5.18
C PHE A 138 6.75 18.18 4.71
N ASP A 139 6.56 19.47 4.96
CA ASP A 139 5.41 20.18 4.43
C ASP A 139 5.75 20.75 3.04
N LEU A 140 5.09 20.21 2.00
CA LEU A 140 5.22 20.64 0.60
C LEU A 140 4.71 22.08 0.39
N PHE A 141 3.91 22.61 1.32
CA PHE A 141 3.30 23.93 1.24
C PHE A 141 3.81 24.91 2.31
N ALA A 142 4.63 24.45 3.27
CA ALA A 142 5.33 25.36 4.18
C ALA A 142 6.42 26.11 3.41
N ARG A 143 6.40 27.43 3.49
CA ARG A 143 7.35 28.35 2.81
C ARG A 143 8.81 28.26 3.29
N SER A 144 9.18 27.23 4.05
CA SER A 144 10.56 27.01 4.49
C SER A 144 10.68 25.58 4.98
N THR A 145 11.32 24.70 4.20
CA THR A 145 11.68 23.38 4.71
C THR A 145 13.11 23.04 4.34
N THR A 146 13.91 22.88 5.39
CA THR A 146 15.25 22.29 5.39
C THR A 146 15.14 20.85 4.91
N LEU A 147 15.77 20.54 3.77
CA LEU A 147 15.90 19.17 3.27
C LEU A 147 16.80 18.37 4.22
N LEU A 148 16.20 17.50 5.03
CA LEU A 148 16.96 16.47 5.74
C LEU A 148 17.05 15.23 4.83
N VAL A 149 18.28 14.97 4.38
CA VAL A 149 18.80 13.81 3.65
C VAL A 149 18.71 13.88 2.11
N PRO A 150 19.85 13.84 1.41
CA PRO A 150 19.88 13.68 -0.05
C PRO A 150 19.49 12.25 -0.45
N LEU A 151 18.41 12.12 -1.23
CA LEU A 151 18.03 10.89 -1.94
C LEU A 151 19.17 10.47 -2.88
N ARG A 152 20.00 9.50 -2.47
CA ARG A 152 21.02 8.90 -3.34
C ARG A 152 20.41 7.79 -4.19
N ASP A 153 20.45 8.00 -5.50
CA ASP A 153 20.11 7.05 -6.55
C ASP A 153 21.02 5.81 -6.47
N SER A 154 20.52 4.73 -5.89
CA SER A 154 21.23 3.45 -5.76
C SER A 154 20.66 2.46 -6.77
N ARG A 155 21.11 2.56 -8.02
CA ARG A 155 20.74 1.63 -9.10
C ARG A 155 21.13 0.19 -8.73
N LYS A 156 20.16 -0.73 -8.67
CA LYS A 156 20.39 -2.18 -8.69
C LYS A 156 19.96 -2.74 -10.05
N GLU A 157 20.78 -3.63 -10.60
CA GLU A 157 20.52 -4.36 -11.84
C GLU A 157 19.32 -5.30 -11.68
N PRO A 158 18.45 -5.45 -12.70
CA PRO A 158 17.20 -6.21 -12.59
C PRO A 158 17.46 -7.73 -12.60
N GLY A 159 17.03 -8.42 -11.54
CA GLY A 159 16.87 -9.88 -11.51
C GLY A 159 15.46 -10.27 -11.95
N GLU A 160 15.36 -11.12 -12.98
CA GLU A 160 14.11 -11.57 -13.58
C GLU A 160 13.31 -12.49 -12.62
N ALA A 161 12.15 -11.99 -12.17
CA ALA A 161 10.86 -12.68 -12.06
C ALA A 161 9.93 -11.78 -11.22
N CYS A 162 9.00 -11.07 -11.87
CA CYS A 162 8.06 -10.20 -11.16
C CYS A 162 6.73 -10.92 -10.96
N VAL A 163 6.41 -11.22 -9.70
CA VAL A 163 5.09 -11.68 -9.28
C VAL A 163 4.13 -10.48 -9.28
N THR A 164 3.01 -10.60 -10.00
CA THR A 164 1.90 -9.64 -9.93
C THR A 164 0.97 -10.03 -8.79
N PHE A 165 0.55 -9.05 -7.97
CA PHE A 165 -0.36 -9.31 -6.86
C PHE A 165 -1.80 -9.32 -7.39
N SER A 166 -2.50 -10.44 -7.25
CA SER A 166 -3.90 -10.57 -7.67
C SER A 166 -4.76 -10.98 -6.50
N THR A 167 -5.86 -10.26 -6.30
CA THR A 167 -6.94 -10.69 -5.43
C THR A 167 -7.71 -11.81 -6.10
N ARG A 168 -7.55 -13.06 -5.63
CA ARG A 168 -8.39 -14.17 -6.09
C ARG A 168 -9.85 -13.87 -5.73
N ARG A 169 -10.72 -13.76 -6.75
CA ARG A 169 -12.17 -13.81 -6.58
C ARG A 169 -12.54 -15.29 -6.54
N GLU A 170 -13.00 -15.78 -5.40
CA GLU A 170 -13.80 -17.01 -5.38
C GLU A 170 -15.23 -16.59 -5.72
N SER A 171 -15.60 -16.79 -6.98
CA SER A 171 -16.98 -16.74 -7.43
C SER A 171 -17.70 -17.97 -6.88
N LEU A 172 -18.54 -17.76 -5.86
CA LEU A 172 -19.61 -18.68 -5.52
C LEU A 172 -20.69 -18.52 -6.60
N GLU A 173 -20.72 -19.44 -7.55
CA GLU A 173 -21.87 -19.66 -8.43
C GLU A 173 -22.81 -20.63 -7.69
N GLU A 174 -24.01 -20.16 -7.35
CA GLU A 174 -25.23 -20.98 -7.16
C GLU A 174 -26.13 -20.80 -8.38
#